data_AF-A0A523D2N8-F1
#
_entry.id   AF-A0A523D2N8-F1
#
_cell.length_a   1.000
_cell.length_b   1.000
_cell.length_c   1.000
_cell.angle_alpha   90.00
_cell.angle_beta   90.00
_cell.angle_gamma   90.00
#
_symmetry.space_group_name_H-M   'P 1'
#
loop_
_entity.id
_entity.type
_entity.pdbx_description
1 polymer ?
#
loop_
_entity_poly.entity_id
_entity_poly.type
_entity_poly.pdbx_seq_one_letter_code
_entity_poly.pdbx_strand_id
1 'polypeptide(L)'
;EIMTRETMQYCLNAIQESDVSKVDITGGAPEMNPHFRWFVEEISKLGRRSIVRSNLTILTVNSKYRQLPQFFADHRAIMVSSLPCYTAENTDKQRGSGVFDRSIEALHMLNAVGYGQEGADLELHLVYNPVGAFLPPPQEKLKGDYQRVLKEQFGIVFNDLYCITNLPISRFLEYLLRLGQYEEYMQTLVDAFNPAAAAGGMCRNTVAVGWEGTLYDCDFNQMLELKMERGAPGHIRDFDIHKLKNRKIALNQHCYGCTAGAGSTCGGEIIK
;
A
#
# COMPACT_ATOMS: atom_id res chain seq x y z
N GLU A 1 10.39 -7.66 -13.16
CA GLU A 1 11.13 -7.17 -11.98
C GLU A 1 10.96 -8.18 -10.87
N ILE A 2 12.05 -8.72 -10.31
CA ILE A 2 12.01 -9.69 -9.20
C ILE A 2 13.14 -9.33 -8.24
N MET A 3 12.80 -8.95 -7.00
CA MET A 3 13.80 -8.76 -5.95
C MET A 3 14.46 -10.09 -5.59
N THR A 4 15.79 -10.13 -5.61
CA THR A 4 16.56 -11.34 -5.32
C THR A 4 16.61 -11.61 -3.81
N ARG A 5 16.90 -12.86 -3.45
CA ARG A 5 17.13 -13.24 -2.05
C ARG A 5 18.28 -12.45 -1.40
N GLU A 6 19.31 -12.13 -2.18
CA GLU A 6 20.44 -11.31 -1.72
C GLU A 6 20.01 -9.89 -1.36
N THR A 7 19.25 -9.22 -2.23
CA THR A 7 18.70 -7.88 -1.93
C THR A 7 17.78 -7.91 -0.70
N MET A 8 16.92 -8.93 -0.60
CA MET A 8 16.09 -9.14 0.59
C MET A 8 16.92 -9.36 1.86
N GLN A 9 18.07 -10.05 1.77
CA GLN A 9 18.97 -10.21 2.90
C GLN A 9 19.54 -8.85 3.36
N TYR A 10 19.89 -7.95 2.43
CA TYR A 10 20.28 -6.59 2.81
C TYR A 10 19.15 -5.85 3.52
N CYS A 11 17.89 -6.02 3.10
CA CYS A 11 16.74 -5.48 3.81
C CYS A 11 16.65 -6.03 5.24
N LEU A 12 16.82 -7.35 5.43
CA LEU A 12 16.81 -7.97 6.76
C LEU A 12 17.91 -7.41 7.66
N ASN A 13 19.12 -7.23 7.13
CA ASN A 13 20.23 -6.63 7.88
C ASN A 13 19.88 -5.20 8.33
N ALA A 14 19.34 -4.37 7.43
CA ALA A 14 18.89 -3.01 7.76
C ALA A 14 17.75 -2.98 8.80
N ILE A 15 16.83 -3.96 8.76
CA ILE A 15 15.76 -4.11 9.76
C ILE A 15 16.35 -4.47 11.14
N GLN A 16 17.38 -5.31 11.20
CA GLN A 16 18.06 -5.67 12.44
C GLN A 16 18.79 -4.48 13.07
N GLU A 17 19.36 -3.61 12.24
CA GLU A 17 20.11 -2.42 12.66
C GLU A 17 19.21 -1.21 12.99
N SER A 18 17.89 -1.38 13.01
CA SER A 18 16.94 -0.28 13.20
C SER A 18 15.73 -0.64 14.08
N ASP A 19 15.00 0.40 14.47
CA ASP A 19 13.75 0.29 15.25
C ASP A 19 12.52 0.02 14.35
N VAL A 20 12.73 -0.44 13.12
CA VAL A 20 11.64 -0.75 12.18
C VAL A 20 10.78 -1.87 12.76
N SER A 21 9.51 -1.56 13.02
CA SER A 21 8.55 -2.51 13.59
C SER A 21 7.69 -3.21 12.52
N LYS A 22 7.52 -2.57 11.36
CA LYS A 22 6.69 -3.04 10.26
C LYS A 22 7.43 -2.94 8.92
N VAL A 23 7.29 -3.96 8.08
CA VAL A 23 7.88 -4.02 6.74
C VAL A 23 6.75 -4.12 5.72
N ASP A 24 6.58 -3.08 4.89
CA ASP A 24 5.55 -3.03 3.85
C ASP A 24 6.03 -3.70 2.56
N ILE A 25 5.43 -4.84 2.23
CA ILE A 25 5.76 -5.67 1.08
C ILE A 25 4.72 -5.42 0.00
N THR A 26 5.12 -4.67 -1.03
CA THR A 26 4.30 -4.24 -2.16
C THR A 26 4.86 -4.75 -3.50
N GLY A 27 4.13 -4.54 -4.58
CA GLY A 27 4.48 -4.98 -5.95
C GLY A 27 3.27 -5.50 -6.71
N GLY A 28 3.50 -6.08 -7.89
CA GLY A 28 2.43 -6.65 -8.73
C GLY A 28 2.68 -8.12 -9.08
N ALA A 29 2.27 -9.11 -8.29
CA ALA A 29 1.87 -9.07 -6.88
C ALA A 29 3.02 -9.67 -6.03
N PRO A 30 3.31 -9.17 -4.80
CA PRO A 30 4.48 -9.60 -4.03
C PRO A 30 4.52 -11.11 -3.77
N GLU A 31 3.36 -11.75 -3.65
CA GLU A 31 3.20 -13.18 -3.41
C GLU A 31 3.74 -14.07 -4.54
N MET A 32 3.94 -13.48 -5.73
CA MET A 32 4.50 -14.18 -6.89
C MET A 32 6.03 -14.32 -6.83
N ASN A 33 6.71 -13.57 -5.95
CA ASN A 33 8.16 -13.70 -5.79
C ASN A 33 8.50 -15.07 -5.20
N PRO A 34 9.43 -15.85 -5.80
CA PRO A 34 9.83 -17.17 -5.29
C PRO A 34 10.33 -17.17 -3.83
N HIS A 35 10.85 -16.05 -3.35
CA HIS A 35 11.39 -15.87 -2.02
C HIS A 35 10.42 -15.19 -1.04
N PHE A 36 9.19 -14.90 -1.46
CA PHE A 36 8.19 -14.19 -0.64
C PHE A 36 7.96 -14.84 0.72
N ARG A 37 7.70 -16.16 0.75
CA ARG A 37 7.44 -16.89 2.00
C ARG A 37 8.63 -16.83 2.94
N TRP A 38 9.83 -17.12 2.42
CA TRP A 38 11.07 -17.00 3.19
C TRP A 38 11.24 -15.59 3.77
N PHE A 39 10.99 -14.54 3.00
CA PHE A 39 11.17 -13.17 3.48
C PHE A 39 10.19 -12.82 4.61
N VAL A 40 8.91 -13.19 4.48
CA VAL A 40 7.92 -13.01 5.56
C VAL A 40 8.30 -13.80 6.81
N GLU A 41 8.76 -15.05 6.66
CA GLU A 41 9.24 -15.88 7.76
C GLU A 41 10.43 -15.22 8.49
N GLU A 42 11.43 -14.72 7.76
CA GLU A 42 12.58 -14.06 8.37
C GLU A 42 12.20 -12.75 9.08
N ILE A 43 11.32 -11.93 8.50
CA ILE A 43 10.80 -10.73 9.17
C ILE A 43 10.10 -11.11 10.48
N SER A 44 9.29 -12.17 10.46
CA SER A 44 8.58 -12.68 11.64
C SER A 44 9.55 -13.17 12.72
N LYS A 45 10.64 -13.87 12.36
CA LYS A 45 11.70 -14.32 13.29
C LYS A 45 12.42 -13.16 13.97
N LEU A 46 12.51 -12.00 13.32
CA LEU A 46 13.03 -10.76 13.91
C LEU A 46 12.03 -10.07 14.86
N GLY A 47 10.85 -10.66 15.08
CA GLY A 47 9.79 -10.07 15.89
C GLY A 47 9.14 -8.84 15.24
N ARG A 48 9.28 -8.68 13.92
CA ARG A 48 8.68 -7.58 13.15
C ARG A 48 7.44 -8.09 12.40
N ARG A 49 6.54 -7.17 12.01
CA ARG A 49 5.32 -7.53 11.27
C ARG A 49 5.45 -7.17 9.79
N SER A 50 5.10 -8.09 8.91
CA SER A 50 4.94 -7.78 7.49
C SER A 50 3.57 -7.16 7.24
N ILE A 51 3.52 -6.08 6.46
CA ILE A 51 2.31 -5.65 5.77
C ILE A 51 2.38 -6.25 4.38
N VAL A 52 1.37 -7.00 3.96
CA VAL A 52 1.30 -7.62 2.63
C VAL A 52 0.24 -6.90 1.83
N ARG A 53 0.67 -6.18 0.79
CA ARG A 53 -0.24 -5.51 -0.14
C ARG A 53 -0.67 -6.45 -1.24
N SER A 54 -1.92 -6.88 -1.18
CA SER A 54 -2.49 -7.87 -2.10
C SER A 54 -3.56 -7.25 -3.01
N ASN A 55 -3.73 -7.84 -4.19
CA ASN A 55 -4.84 -7.53 -5.09
C ASN A 55 -6.07 -8.42 -4.85
N LEU A 56 -6.08 -9.23 -3.79
CA LEU A 56 -7.07 -10.25 -3.42
C LEU A 56 -7.19 -11.41 -4.40
N THR A 57 -7.43 -11.11 -5.68
CA THR A 57 -7.67 -12.10 -6.73
C THR A 57 -6.55 -13.12 -6.88
N ILE A 58 -5.29 -12.78 -6.57
CA ILE A 58 -4.19 -13.74 -6.58
C ILE A 58 -4.44 -14.94 -5.65
N LEU A 59 -5.13 -14.72 -4.53
CA LEU A 59 -5.41 -15.74 -3.51
C LEU A 59 -6.36 -16.83 -4.02
N THR A 60 -7.12 -16.57 -5.09
CA THR A 60 -8.11 -17.53 -5.63
C THR A 60 -7.62 -18.28 -6.86
N VAL A 61 -6.47 -17.91 -7.43
CA VAL A 61 -5.98 -18.40 -8.74
C VAL A 61 -5.70 -19.90 -8.77
N ASN A 62 -4.99 -20.44 -7.79
CA ASN A 62 -4.65 -21.87 -7.73
C ASN A 62 -4.37 -22.33 -6.29
N SER A 63 -4.16 -23.64 -6.12
CA SER A 63 -3.93 -24.25 -4.80
C SER A 63 -2.74 -23.66 -4.04
N LYS A 64 -1.66 -23.29 -4.72
CA LYS A 64 -0.48 -22.66 -4.11
C LYS A 64 -0.84 -21.32 -3.43
N TYR A 65 -1.65 -20.50 -4.08
CA TYR A 65 -2.05 -19.19 -3.55
C TYR A 65 -3.22 -19.28 -2.58
N ARG A 66 -4.12 -20.26 -2.74
CA ARG A 66 -5.23 -20.49 -1.80
C ARG A 66 -4.78 -20.88 -0.39
N GLN A 67 -3.54 -21.34 -0.23
CA GLN A 67 -2.93 -21.62 1.08
C GLN A 67 -2.31 -20.38 1.74
N LEU A 68 -2.22 -19.25 1.06
CA LEU A 68 -1.57 -18.05 1.61
C LEU A 68 -2.32 -17.41 2.78
N PRO A 69 -3.67 -17.36 2.84
CA PRO A 69 -4.37 -16.83 4.00
C PRO A 69 -3.90 -17.44 5.32
N GLN A 70 -3.78 -18.78 5.39
CA GLN A 70 -3.27 -19.45 6.58
C GLN A 70 -1.81 -19.07 6.85
N PHE A 71 -0.96 -19.07 5.83
CA PHE A 71 0.44 -18.65 5.97
C PHE A 71 0.58 -17.22 6.50
N PHE A 72 -0.24 -16.28 6.02
CA PHE A 72 -0.24 -14.91 6.53
C PHE A 72 -0.64 -14.86 8.01
N ALA A 73 -1.66 -15.64 8.39
CA ALA A 73 -2.12 -15.74 9.77
C ALA A 73 -1.04 -16.33 10.70
N ASP A 74 -0.36 -17.41 10.27
CA ASP A 74 0.73 -18.07 11.02
C ASP A 74 1.88 -17.10 11.34
N HIS A 75 2.11 -16.10 10.48
CA HIS A 75 3.13 -15.06 10.65
C HIS A 75 2.59 -13.71 11.14
N ARG A 76 1.29 -13.62 11.44
CA ARG A 76 0.60 -12.40 11.88
C ARG A 76 0.85 -11.20 10.96
N ALA A 77 0.91 -11.47 9.65
CA ALA A 77 1.03 -10.43 8.64
C ALA A 77 -0.23 -9.55 8.63
N ILE A 78 -0.05 -8.25 8.46
CA ILE A 78 -1.14 -7.29 8.26
C ILE A 78 -1.53 -7.35 6.79
N MET A 79 -2.79 -7.63 6.50
CA MET A 79 -3.29 -7.66 5.12
C MET A 79 -3.83 -6.30 4.73
N VAL A 80 -3.29 -5.72 3.65
CA VAL A 80 -3.80 -4.48 3.06
C VAL A 80 -4.18 -4.78 1.62
N SER A 81 -5.46 -4.64 1.28
CA SER A 81 -5.99 -5.16 0.03
C SER A 81 -6.80 -4.12 -0.74
N SER A 82 -6.50 -3.97 -2.04
CA SER A 82 -7.25 -3.03 -2.88
C SER A 82 -8.65 -3.56 -3.19
N LEU A 83 -9.68 -2.82 -2.77
CA LEU A 83 -11.07 -3.03 -3.16
C LEU A 83 -11.68 -1.67 -3.50
N PRO A 84 -11.71 -1.26 -4.78
CA PRO A 84 -12.06 0.11 -5.15
C PRO A 84 -13.54 0.46 -4.92
N CYS A 85 -14.42 -0.53 -4.80
CA CYS A 85 -15.80 -0.34 -4.43
C CYS A 85 -16.36 -1.59 -3.75
N TYR A 86 -17.36 -1.42 -2.88
CA TYR A 86 -18.15 -2.52 -2.33
C TYR A 86 -19.23 -3.03 -3.32
N THR A 87 -19.26 -2.54 -4.56
CA THR A 87 -20.18 -3.01 -5.61
C THR A 87 -19.44 -3.67 -6.77
N ALA A 88 -20.07 -4.70 -7.36
CA ALA A 88 -19.56 -5.40 -8.52
C ALA A 88 -19.39 -4.49 -9.74
N GLU A 89 -20.42 -3.68 -10.05
CA GLU A 89 -20.41 -2.77 -11.20
C GLU A 89 -19.17 -1.88 -11.24
N ASN A 90 -18.88 -1.18 -10.14
CA ASN A 90 -17.75 -0.26 -10.07
C ASN A 90 -16.41 -0.99 -10.07
N THR A 91 -16.32 -2.09 -9.33
CA THR A 91 -15.08 -2.86 -9.23
C THR A 91 -14.72 -3.49 -10.56
N ASP A 92 -15.66 -4.13 -11.23
CA ASP A 92 -15.43 -4.81 -12.50
C ASP A 92 -15.20 -3.81 -13.65
N LYS A 93 -15.85 -2.64 -13.61
CA LYS A 93 -15.56 -1.55 -14.55
C LYS A 93 -14.11 -1.06 -14.44
N GLN A 94 -13.54 -1.02 -13.23
CA GLN A 94 -12.18 -0.53 -13.01
C GLN A 94 -11.11 -1.63 -13.15
N ARG A 95 -11.41 -2.86 -12.74
CA ARG A 95 -10.41 -3.93 -12.59
C ARG A 95 -10.59 -5.09 -13.58
N GLY A 96 -11.72 -5.13 -14.30
CA GLY A 96 -12.08 -6.18 -15.24
C GLY A 96 -13.15 -7.11 -14.69
N SER A 97 -13.86 -7.78 -15.61
CA SER A 97 -14.99 -8.67 -15.31
C SER A 97 -14.62 -9.79 -14.32
N GLY A 98 -15.49 -10.03 -13.34
CA GLY A 98 -15.34 -11.09 -12.34
C GLY A 98 -14.21 -10.85 -11.34
N VAL A 99 -13.71 -9.62 -11.21
CA VAL A 99 -12.73 -9.27 -10.17
C VAL A 99 -13.43 -9.12 -8.83
N PHE A 100 -14.63 -8.55 -8.80
CA PHE A 100 -15.39 -8.39 -7.57
C PHE A 100 -15.66 -9.73 -6.88
N ASP A 101 -16.24 -10.69 -7.61
CA ASP A 101 -16.58 -12.01 -7.04
C ASP A 101 -15.35 -12.74 -6.49
N ARG A 102 -14.23 -12.70 -7.22
CA ARG A 102 -12.95 -13.26 -6.76
C ARG A 102 -12.38 -12.52 -5.54
N SER A 103 -12.64 -11.21 -5.44
CA SER A 103 -12.23 -10.42 -4.26
C SER A 103 -13.07 -10.79 -3.04
N ILE A 104 -14.38 -10.97 -3.20
CA ILE A 104 -15.28 -11.45 -2.16
C ILE A 104 -14.87 -12.86 -1.69
N GLU A 105 -14.59 -13.79 -2.62
CA GLU A 105 -14.06 -15.12 -2.28
C GLU A 105 -12.76 -15.04 -1.46
N ALA A 106 -11.80 -14.22 -1.89
CA ALA A 106 -10.55 -14.03 -1.17
C ALA A 106 -10.75 -13.45 0.24
N LEU A 107 -11.68 -12.50 0.40
CA LEU A 107 -12.02 -11.92 1.69
C LEU A 107 -12.66 -12.94 2.63
N HIS A 108 -13.52 -13.81 2.12
CA HIS A 108 -14.03 -14.95 2.90
C HIS A 108 -12.93 -15.88 3.36
N MET A 109 -11.95 -16.19 2.50
CA MET A 109 -10.81 -17.03 2.88
C MET A 109 -9.97 -16.38 3.99
N LEU A 110 -9.79 -15.06 3.96
CA LEU A 110 -9.10 -14.31 5.01
C LEU A 110 -9.91 -14.30 6.32
N ASN A 111 -11.21 -13.96 6.28
CA ASN A 111 -12.06 -13.97 7.47
C ASN A 111 -12.16 -15.37 8.10
N ALA A 112 -12.13 -16.44 7.30
CA ALA A 112 -12.17 -17.82 7.78
C ALA A 112 -10.95 -18.21 8.63
N VAL A 113 -9.79 -17.59 8.40
CA VAL A 113 -8.58 -17.78 9.22
C VAL A 113 -8.43 -16.72 10.33
N GLY A 114 -9.44 -15.85 10.50
CA GLY A 114 -9.53 -14.91 11.62
C GLY A 114 -9.22 -13.45 11.30
N TYR A 115 -8.85 -13.10 10.07
CA TYR A 115 -8.60 -11.71 9.68
C TYR A 115 -9.84 -10.82 9.85
N GLY A 116 -9.67 -9.61 10.37
CA GLY A 116 -10.77 -8.64 10.50
C GLY A 116 -11.75 -8.92 11.65
N GLN A 117 -11.60 -10.04 12.34
CA GLN A 117 -12.47 -10.44 13.44
C GLN A 117 -12.11 -9.68 14.73
N GLU A 118 -13.11 -9.33 15.52
CA GLU A 118 -12.89 -8.70 16.83
C GLU A 118 -12.17 -9.66 17.77
N GLY A 119 -11.15 -9.17 18.48
CA GLY A 119 -10.33 -9.97 19.40
C GLY A 119 -9.25 -10.84 18.73
N ALA A 120 -9.21 -10.92 17.40
CA ALA A 120 -8.11 -11.57 16.69
C ALA A 120 -6.92 -10.61 16.51
N ASP A 121 -5.69 -11.11 16.68
CA ASP A 121 -4.45 -10.37 16.36
C ASP A 121 -4.12 -10.42 14.84
N LEU A 122 -5.16 -10.34 14.00
CA LEU A 122 -5.09 -10.50 12.54
C LEU A 122 -5.80 -9.35 11.83
N GLU A 123 -5.00 -8.39 11.38
CA GLU A 123 -5.50 -7.14 10.79
C GLU A 123 -5.73 -7.27 9.28
N LEU A 124 -6.94 -6.90 8.85
CA LEU A 124 -7.33 -6.75 7.45
C LEU A 124 -7.81 -5.33 7.19
N HIS A 125 -7.12 -4.64 6.30
CA HIS A 125 -7.48 -3.32 5.84
C HIS A 125 -7.77 -3.34 4.33
N LEU A 126 -8.80 -2.59 3.93
CA LEU A 126 -9.14 -2.41 2.53
C LEU A 126 -8.63 -1.06 2.05
N VAL A 127 -8.42 -0.92 0.75
CA VAL A 127 -7.94 0.32 0.14
C VAL A 127 -8.95 0.78 -0.92
N TYR A 128 -9.44 2.01 -0.73
CA TYR A 128 -10.25 2.74 -1.69
C TYR A 128 -9.39 3.74 -2.45
N ASN A 129 -9.52 3.70 -3.79
CA ASN A 129 -8.93 4.68 -4.68
C ASN A 129 -10.08 5.24 -5.53
N PRO A 130 -10.25 6.57 -5.61
CA PRO A 130 -11.32 7.16 -6.41
C PRO A 130 -11.16 6.82 -7.89
N VAL A 131 -12.27 6.83 -8.64
CA VAL A 131 -12.23 6.71 -10.10
C VAL A 131 -12.39 8.09 -10.71
N GLY A 132 -11.27 8.77 -10.93
CA GLY A 132 -11.24 10.08 -11.60
C GLY A 132 -10.40 11.13 -10.89
N ALA A 133 -10.57 12.37 -11.34
CA ALA A 133 -9.80 13.55 -10.98
C ALA A 133 -10.43 14.31 -9.79
N PHE A 134 -10.65 13.64 -8.66
CA PHE A 134 -11.15 14.27 -7.44
C PHE A 134 -10.49 13.68 -6.19
N LEU A 135 -10.56 14.42 -5.09
CA LEU A 135 -10.07 13.97 -3.79
C LEU A 135 -11.02 12.90 -3.21
N PRO A 136 -10.50 11.90 -2.49
CA PRO A 136 -11.35 10.89 -1.87
C PRO A 136 -12.29 11.52 -0.83
N PRO A 137 -13.46 10.91 -0.58
CA PRO A 137 -14.33 11.33 0.52
C PRO A 137 -13.67 11.01 1.88
N PRO A 138 -14.18 11.60 2.98
CA PRO A 138 -13.66 11.34 4.33
C PRO A 138 -13.61 9.84 4.66
N GLN A 139 -12.45 9.36 5.09
CA GLN A 139 -12.17 7.94 5.30
C GLN A 139 -13.13 7.27 6.29
N GLU A 140 -13.38 7.88 7.45
CA GLU A 140 -14.26 7.29 8.47
C GLU A 140 -15.69 7.08 7.98
N LYS A 141 -16.22 8.02 7.19
CA LYS A 141 -17.55 7.88 6.60
C LYS A 141 -17.58 6.73 5.59
N LEU A 142 -16.62 6.71 4.67
CA LEU A 142 -16.57 5.67 3.64
C LEU A 142 -16.29 4.29 4.24
N LYS A 143 -15.46 4.21 5.27
CA LYS A 143 -15.23 2.99 6.06
C LYS A 143 -16.53 2.42 6.60
N GLY A 144 -17.37 3.26 7.22
CA GLY A 144 -18.67 2.85 7.74
C GLY A 144 -19.58 2.26 6.65
N ASP A 145 -19.61 2.88 5.48
CA ASP A 145 -20.38 2.36 4.33
C ASP A 145 -19.83 1.02 3.83
N TYR A 146 -18.51 0.87 3.69
CA TYR A 146 -17.88 -0.40 3.33
C TYR A 146 -18.19 -1.49 4.35
N GLN A 147 -18.01 -1.22 5.65
CA GLN A 147 -18.25 -2.19 6.72
C GLN A 147 -19.72 -2.63 6.74
N ARG A 148 -20.65 -1.69 6.60
CA ARG A 148 -22.08 -2.00 6.57
C ARG A 148 -22.43 -2.87 5.35
N VAL A 149 -22.09 -2.43 4.15
CA VAL A 149 -22.48 -3.13 2.92
C VAL A 149 -21.80 -4.50 2.81
N LEU A 150 -20.49 -4.59 3.09
CA LEU A 150 -19.76 -5.85 3.00
C LEU A 150 -20.24 -6.88 4.03
N LYS A 151 -20.62 -6.42 5.24
CA LYS A 151 -21.19 -7.30 6.26
C LYS A 151 -22.61 -7.74 5.90
N GLU A 152 -23.48 -6.81 5.50
CA GLU A 152 -24.89 -7.11 5.20
C GLU A 152 -25.07 -8.01 3.98
N GLN A 153 -24.29 -7.77 2.92
CA GLN A 153 -24.48 -8.48 1.64
C GLN A 153 -23.59 -9.72 1.51
N PHE A 154 -22.42 -9.72 2.16
CA PHE A 154 -21.41 -10.76 1.97
C PHE A 154 -20.89 -11.35 3.29
N GLY A 155 -21.34 -10.89 4.46
CA GLY A 155 -20.83 -11.41 5.74
C GLY A 155 -19.34 -11.15 5.98
N ILE A 156 -18.74 -10.18 5.28
CA ILE A 156 -17.32 -9.85 5.38
C ILE A 156 -17.09 -8.79 6.45
N VAL A 157 -16.02 -8.97 7.23
CA VAL A 157 -15.54 -8.00 8.23
C VAL A 157 -14.09 -7.61 7.97
N PHE A 158 -13.73 -6.37 8.33
CA PHE A 158 -12.38 -5.84 8.21
C PHE A 158 -12.17 -4.68 9.20
N ASN A 159 -10.92 -4.36 9.52
CA ASN A 159 -10.54 -3.41 10.58
C ASN A 159 -10.58 -1.95 10.12
N ASP A 160 -10.01 -1.64 8.95
CA ASP A 160 -9.90 -0.25 8.49
C ASP A 160 -9.96 -0.11 6.97
N LEU A 161 -10.36 1.08 6.51
CA LEU A 161 -10.37 1.44 5.10
C LEU A 161 -9.35 2.55 4.88
N TYR A 162 -8.47 2.42 3.90
CA TYR A 162 -7.51 3.45 3.53
C TYR A 162 -7.97 4.15 2.27
N CYS A 163 -8.31 5.43 2.40
CA CYS A 163 -8.63 6.31 1.27
C CYS A 163 -7.34 6.89 0.70
N ILE A 164 -7.07 6.65 -0.59
CA ILE A 164 -5.87 7.14 -1.26
C ILE A 164 -6.25 8.12 -2.35
N THR A 165 -5.60 9.29 -2.38
CA THR A 165 -5.68 10.25 -3.48
C THR A 165 -4.93 9.68 -4.70
N ASN A 166 -5.56 9.72 -5.87
CA ASN A 166 -4.89 9.31 -7.10
C ASN A 166 -3.75 10.26 -7.44
N LEU A 167 -2.50 9.80 -7.33
CA LEU A 167 -1.39 10.64 -7.73
C LEU A 167 -1.33 10.75 -9.25
N PRO A 168 -1.09 11.95 -9.81
CA PRO A 168 -1.01 12.20 -11.25
C PRO A 168 0.33 11.68 -11.81
N ILE A 169 0.54 10.37 -11.73
CA ILE A 169 1.72 9.65 -12.19
C ILE A 169 1.30 8.45 -13.05
N SER A 170 2.22 7.95 -13.88
CA SER A 170 2.06 6.73 -14.70
C SER A 170 0.70 6.70 -15.43
N ARG A 171 -0.08 5.62 -15.30
CA ARG A 171 -1.37 5.43 -16.01
C ARG A 171 -2.41 6.51 -15.72
N PHE A 172 -2.43 7.06 -14.51
CA PHE A 172 -3.40 8.11 -14.17
C PHE A 172 -3.02 9.45 -14.80
N LEU A 173 -1.72 9.75 -14.89
CA LEU A 173 -1.23 10.89 -15.66
C LEU A 173 -1.62 10.78 -17.14
N GLU A 174 -1.39 9.62 -17.77
CA GLU A 174 -1.81 9.38 -19.17
C GLU A 174 -3.32 9.58 -19.37
N TYR A 175 -4.12 9.11 -18.42
CA TYR A 175 -5.57 9.31 -18.41
C TYR A 175 -5.95 10.80 -18.35
N LEU A 176 -5.35 11.57 -17.44
CA LEU A 176 -5.59 13.01 -17.29
C LEU A 176 -5.19 13.78 -18.54
N LEU A 177 -4.02 13.48 -19.12
CA LEU A 177 -3.54 14.13 -20.34
C LEU A 177 -4.45 13.85 -21.53
N ARG A 178 -4.91 12.59 -21.69
CA ARG A 178 -5.84 12.21 -22.76
C ARG A 178 -7.18 12.96 -22.67
N LEU A 179 -7.64 13.26 -21.46
CA LEU A 179 -8.89 13.98 -21.23
C LEU A 179 -8.70 15.50 -21.13
N GLY A 180 -7.47 16.02 -21.20
CA GLY A 180 -7.17 17.45 -21.02
C GLY A 180 -7.41 17.95 -19.59
N GLN A 181 -7.44 17.06 -18.59
CA GLN A 181 -7.80 17.36 -17.20
C GLN A 181 -6.57 17.52 -16.27
N TYR A 182 -5.36 17.42 -16.81
CA TYR A 182 -4.15 17.44 -15.99
C TYR A 182 -3.96 18.74 -15.20
N GLU A 183 -4.05 19.89 -15.87
CA GLU A 183 -3.85 21.20 -15.23
C GLU A 183 -4.92 21.48 -14.17
N GLU A 184 -6.19 21.19 -14.48
CA GLU A 184 -7.32 21.36 -13.54
C GLU A 184 -7.16 20.45 -12.30
N TYR A 185 -6.75 19.21 -12.51
CA TYR A 185 -6.52 18.29 -11.40
C TYR A 185 -5.32 18.71 -10.55
N MET A 186 -4.21 19.11 -11.17
CA MET A 186 -3.06 19.65 -10.44
C MET A 186 -3.44 20.88 -9.62
N GLN A 187 -4.23 21.81 -10.18
CA GLN A 187 -4.72 22.97 -9.47
C GLN A 187 -5.58 22.56 -8.25
N THR A 188 -6.45 21.57 -8.42
CA THR A 188 -7.24 21.00 -7.30
C THR A 188 -6.35 20.49 -6.17
N LEU A 189 -5.25 19.80 -6.49
CA LEU A 189 -4.31 19.30 -5.48
C LEU A 189 -3.54 20.43 -4.78
N VAL A 190 -3.15 21.47 -5.54
CA VAL A 190 -2.44 22.65 -5.03
C VAL A 190 -3.34 23.47 -4.12
N ASP A 191 -4.57 23.76 -4.54
CA ASP A 191 -5.54 24.53 -3.75
C ASP A 191 -5.92 23.81 -2.45
N ALA A 192 -5.88 22.48 -2.47
CA ALA A 192 -6.12 21.65 -1.30
C ALA A 192 -4.87 21.40 -0.45
N PHE A 193 -3.71 22.00 -0.76
CA PHE A 193 -2.48 21.78 0.01
C PHE A 193 -2.68 22.05 1.50
N ASN A 194 -2.38 21.05 2.32
CA ASN A 194 -2.52 21.14 3.76
C ASN A 194 -1.17 20.95 4.46
N PRO A 195 -0.63 22.01 5.10
CA PRO A 195 0.63 21.92 5.85
C PRO A 195 0.62 20.88 6.97
N ALA A 196 -0.52 20.63 7.62
CA ALA A 196 -0.63 19.61 8.65
C ALA A 196 -0.50 18.19 8.05
N ALA A 197 -1.07 17.96 6.86
CA ALA A 197 -0.94 16.69 6.15
C ALA A 197 0.49 16.52 5.66
N ALA A 198 1.10 17.61 5.19
CA ALA A 198 2.50 17.62 4.79
C ALA A 198 3.41 17.19 5.94
N ALA A 199 3.15 17.58 7.19
CA ALA A 199 3.95 17.17 8.34
C ALA A 199 3.91 15.65 8.64
N GLY A 200 2.82 14.96 8.27
CA GLY A 200 2.63 13.53 8.50
C GLY A 200 2.92 12.63 7.29
N GLY A 201 3.49 13.16 6.20
CA GLY A 201 3.76 12.40 4.99
C GLY A 201 4.68 11.18 5.23
N MET A 202 4.36 10.05 4.58
CA MET A 202 5.09 8.77 4.74
C MET A 202 6.60 8.87 4.46
N CYS A 203 7.02 9.78 3.59
CA CYS A 203 8.42 10.02 3.26
C CYS A 203 9.29 10.43 4.48
N ARG A 204 8.67 10.81 5.60
CA ARG A 204 9.38 11.16 6.84
C ARG A 204 9.72 9.98 7.74
N ASN A 205 8.96 8.88 7.66
CA ASN A 205 9.08 7.74 8.57
C ASN A 205 9.23 6.39 7.85
N THR A 206 9.17 6.40 6.53
CA THR A 206 9.28 5.22 5.68
C THR A 206 10.34 5.47 4.60
N VAL A 207 10.97 4.40 4.15
CA VAL A 207 11.89 4.39 3.00
C VAL A 207 11.43 3.26 2.08
N ALA A 208 11.37 3.53 0.78
CA ALA A 208 11.04 2.52 -0.22
C ALA A 208 12.32 1.89 -0.79
N VAL A 209 12.29 0.57 -0.98
CA VAL A 209 13.41 -0.21 -1.52
C VAL A 209 12.98 -0.83 -2.84
N GLY A 210 13.61 -0.38 -3.93
CA GLY A 210 13.40 -0.94 -5.26
C GLY A 210 13.82 -2.41 -5.34
N TRP A 211 13.34 -3.14 -6.35
CA TRP A 211 13.62 -4.58 -6.50
C TRP A 211 15.12 -4.88 -6.68
N GLU A 212 15.90 -3.93 -7.20
CA GLU A 212 17.37 -4.04 -7.28
C GLU A 212 18.08 -3.62 -5.99
N GLY A 213 17.37 -3.01 -5.03
CA GLY A 213 17.91 -2.51 -3.76
C GLY A 213 18.14 -1.00 -3.70
N THR A 214 17.85 -0.26 -4.77
CA THR A 214 17.89 1.22 -4.79
C THR A 214 16.95 1.81 -3.74
N LEU A 215 17.40 2.84 -3.02
CA LEU A 215 16.59 3.52 -1.99
C LEU A 215 15.89 4.77 -2.53
N TYR A 216 14.64 4.94 -2.11
CA TYR A 216 13.77 6.06 -2.45
C TYR A 216 13.06 6.60 -1.20
N ASP A 217 12.74 7.89 -1.21
CA ASP A 217 12.07 8.55 -0.09
C ASP A 217 10.66 8.03 0.18
N CYS A 218 9.94 7.59 -0.85
CA CYS A 218 8.66 6.91 -0.73
C CYS A 218 8.35 6.06 -1.97
N ASP A 219 7.26 5.29 -1.91
CA ASP A 219 6.83 4.39 -3.00
C ASP A 219 6.54 5.17 -4.30
N PHE A 220 6.02 6.39 -4.20
CA PHE A 220 5.77 7.24 -5.37
C PHE A 220 7.05 7.80 -5.99
N ASN A 221 8.09 8.05 -5.18
CA ASN A 221 9.40 8.38 -5.72
C ASN A 221 10.02 7.19 -6.44
N GLN A 222 9.85 5.98 -5.91
CA GLN A 222 10.25 4.76 -6.61
C GLN A 222 9.54 4.62 -7.96
N MET A 223 8.22 4.82 -8.02
CA MET A 223 7.46 4.77 -9.28
C MET A 223 7.90 5.80 -10.33
N LEU A 224 8.49 6.91 -9.89
CA LEU A 224 9.02 7.97 -10.74
C LEU A 224 10.53 7.88 -10.96
N GLU A 225 11.18 6.83 -10.44
CA GLU A 225 12.64 6.67 -10.40
C GLU A 225 13.38 7.88 -9.78
N LEU A 226 12.69 8.64 -8.92
CA LEU A 226 13.22 9.81 -8.23
C LEU A 226 14.05 9.37 -7.01
N LYS A 227 15.32 9.07 -7.24
CA LYS A 227 16.25 8.63 -6.19
C LYS A 227 16.41 9.69 -5.09
N MET A 228 16.77 9.23 -3.89
CA MET A 228 17.13 10.11 -2.77
C MET A 228 18.22 11.11 -3.17
N GLU A 229 18.21 12.28 -2.52
CA GLU A 229 19.23 13.31 -2.75
C GLU A 229 20.66 12.85 -2.36
N ARG A 230 21.66 13.52 -2.94
CA ARG A 230 23.08 13.25 -2.65
C ARG A 230 23.36 13.39 -1.14
N GLY A 231 24.05 12.40 -0.58
CA GLY A 231 24.39 12.35 0.85
C GLY A 231 23.58 11.32 1.64
N ALA A 232 22.42 10.89 1.12
CA ALA A 232 21.72 9.70 1.60
C ALA A 232 22.30 8.42 0.95
N PRO A 233 22.14 7.25 1.59
CA PRO A 233 22.47 5.97 0.97
C PRO A 233 21.64 5.75 -0.30
N GLY A 234 22.28 5.40 -1.41
CA GLY A 234 21.59 5.14 -2.67
C GLY A 234 21.05 3.72 -2.81
N HIS A 235 21.52 2.80 -1.96
CA HIS A 235 21.21 1.37 -2.03
C HIS A 235 21.13 0.77 -0.63
N ILE A 236 20.26 -0.23 -0.44
CA ILE A 236 19.99 -0.85 0.87
C ILE A 236 21.20 -1.55 1.47
N ARG A 237 22.10 -2.09 0.65
CA ARG A 237 23.39 -2.66 1.11
C ARG A 237 24.29 -1.63 1.83
N ASP A 238 24.11 -0.35 1.53
CA ASP A 238 24.88 0.77 2.09
C ASP A 238 24.08 1.46 3.21
N PHE A 239 23.12 0.75 3.84
CA PHE A 239 22.21 1.28 4.84
C PHE A 239 22.94 2.05 5.93
N ASP A 240 22.42 3.23 6.24
CA ASP A 240 22.94 4.11 7.28
C ASP A 240 21.76 4.91 7.86
N ILE A 241 21.31 4.50 9.04
CA ILE A 241 20.15 5.11 9.69
C ILE A 241 20.38 6.59 10.03
N HIS A 242 21.61 7.00 10.32
CA HIS A 242 21.93 8.38 10.63
C HIS A 242 21.84 9.26 9.40
N LYS A 243 22.37 8.82 8.26
CA LYS A 243 22.19 9.55 6.99
C LYS A 243 20.72 9.58 6.58
N LEU A 244 20.00 8.48 6.75
CA LEU A 244 18.57 8.42 6.41
C LEU A 244 17.71 9.36 7.26
N LYS A 245 17.97 9.46 8.57
CA LYS A 245 17.23 10.37 9.47
C LYS A 245 17.49 11.86 9.18
N ASN A 246 18.68 12.19 8.66
CA ASN A 246 19.09 13.57 8.38
C ASN A 246 19.00 13.96 6.89
N ARG A 247 18.45 13.07 6.05
CA ARG A 247 18.37 13.31 4.61
C ARG A 247 17.37 14.40 4.28
N LYS A 248 17.59 15.06 3.15
CA LYS A 248 16.55 15.85 2.49
C LYS A 248 15.69 14.92 1.64
N ILE A 249 14.38 15.05 1.79
CA ILE A 249 13.40 14.27 1.04
C ILE A 249 13.30 14.87 -0.36
N ALA A 250 13.46 14.04 -1.40
CA ALA A 250 13.25 14.45 -2.77
C ALA A 250 11.76 14.74 -3.03
N LEU A 251 11.44 15.98 -3.42
CA LEU A 251 10.07 16.43 -3.69
C LEU A 251 9.84 16.63 -5.18
N ASN A 252 8.61 16.39 -5.63
CA ASN A 252 8.16 16.70 -6.99
C ASN A 252 6.62 16.91 -6.99
N GLN A 253 6.01 17.23 -8.14
CA GLN A 253 4.60 17.62 -8.25
C GLN A 253 3.60 16.61 -7.66
N HIS A 254 3.89 15.31 -7.75
CA HIS A 254 3.06 14.26 -7.16
C HIS A 254 2.89 14.41 -5.63
N CYS A 255 3.82 15.09 -4.94
CA CYS A 255 3.73 15.33 -3.50
C CYS A 255 2.46 16.09 -3.13
N TYR A 256 1.93 16.95 -4.01
CA TYR A 256 0.66 17.64 -3.76
C TYR A 256 -0.50 16.66 -3.54
N GLY A 257 -0.51 15.51 -4.22
CA GLY A 257 -1.56 14.51 -3.99
C GLY A 257 -1.48 13.84 -2.61
N CYS A 258 -0.27 13.69 -2.05
CA CYS A 258 -0.11 13.17 -0.69
C CYS A 258 -0.48 14.20 0.38
N THR A 259 -0.38 15.49 0.07
CA THR A 259 -0.57 16.59 1.02
C THR A 259 -1.90 17.33 0.86
N ALA A 260 -2.72 16.97 -0.13
CA ALA A 260 -4.00 17.59 -0.39
C ALA A 260 -5.08 17.14 0.62
N GLY A 261 -5.89 18.07 1.12
CA GLY A 261 -7.02 17.81 2.02
C GLY A 261 -6.57 17.22 3.35
N ALA A 262 -7.11 16.05 3.72
CA ALA A 262 -6.65 15.29 4.90
C ALA A 262 -5.27 14.64 4.72
N GLY A 263 -4.69 14.73 3.51
CA GLY A 263 -3.51 13.99 3.09
C GLY A 263 -3.82 12.52 2.87
N SER A 264 -3.03 11.85 2.04
CA SER A 264 -3.13 10.40 1.89
C SER A 264 -1.78 9.77 1.59
N THR A 265 -1.56 8.58 2.14
CA THR A 265 -0.41 7.74 1.87
C THR A 265 -0.87 6.30 1.64
N CYS A 266 0.06 5.38 1.47
CA CYS A 266 -0.24 3.95 1.41
C CYS A 266 -0.97 3.45 2.70
N GLY A 267 -0.94 4.20 3.80
CA GLY A 267 -1.69 3.92 5.04
C GLY A 267 -3.03 4.65 5.20
N GLY A 268 -3.54 5.30 4.15
CA GLY A 268 -4.79 6.08 4.21
C GLY A 268 -4.58 7.55 4.59
N GLU A 269 -5.62 8.17 5.16
CA GLU A 269 -5.62 9.57 5.57
C GLU A 269 -4.55 9.89 6.62
N ILE A 270 -3.92 11.06 6.51
CA ILE A 270 -2.86 11.51 7.42
C ILE A 270 -3.44 12.22 8.63
N ILE A 271 -4.44 13.09 8.41
CA ILE A 271 -5.14 13.84 9.45
C ILE A 271 -6.46 13.15 9.75
N LYS A 272 -6.74 12.94 11.04
CA LYS A 272 -8.01 12.43 11.56
C LYS A 272 -8.80 13.52 12.27
#